data_AF-A0A945TP31-F1
#
_entry.id   AF-A0A945TP31-F1
#
_cell.length_a   1.000
_cell.length_b   1.000
_cell.length_c   1.000
_cell.angle_alpha   90.00
_cell.angle_beta   90.00
_cell.angle_gamma   90.00
#
_symmetry.space_group_name_H-M   'P 1'
#
loop_
_entity.id
_entity.type
_entity.pdbx_description
1 polymer ?
#
loop_
_entity_poly.entity_id
_entity_poly.type
_entity_poly.pdbx_seq_one_letter_code
_entity_poly.pdbx_strand_id
1 'polypeptide(L)'
;MGNTESTRYRFWLGSAAALVSAIAFASNVVLSKLAYDFGTNLHALNLIRAAVFLSCLLVAVWLSGSQVSIKRNELYRCLVLGVLLCAEMYLLLASVLFIPVAMAILVFYTYPIMIAVWTWRTGRHHLSYLGLGVMALAFIGLIITLTGSDTLLVGWDGRNGIALALVSGICLAAILLLSEQVLEKQPAKIMMLYMLLGATAVVGFVSLFVAELTWPASLPGWLALCGSSVLYVVATLLLFKAVDLVGSLQTAIIDNTSPIWAMILGVIVLGQWLNAQQVIGASVTIAAVMLLQWIVRPKS
;
A
#
# COMPACT_ATOMS: atom_id res chain seq x y z
N MET A 1 5.87 38.50 4.81
CA MET A 1 5.85 37.90 3.46
C MET A 1 6.70 36.62 3.34
N GLY A 2 7.85 36.48 4.03
CA GLY A 2 8.66 35.26 3.94
C GLY A 2 8.05 33.96 4.50
N ASN A 3 7.12 34.04 5.48
CA ASN A 3 6.52 32.87 6.10
C ASN A 3 5.44 32.19 5.21
N THR A 4 4.75 32.98 4.38
CA THR A 4 3.71 32.50 3.45
C THR A 4 4.28 31.79 2.22
N GLU A 5 5.41 32.26 1.67
CA GLU A 5 6.07 31.58 0.54
C GLU A 5 6.71 30.26 0.96
N SER A 6 7.36 30.21 2.13
CA SER A 6 7.89 28.98 2.71
C SER A 6 6.78 27.94 2.94
N THR A 7 5.63 28.37 3.45
CA THR A 7 4.47 27.49 3.68
C THR A 7 3.90 26.95 2.36
N ARG A 8 3.77 27.81 1.33
CA ARG A 8 3.28 27.39 0.01
C ARG A 8 4.26 26.44 -0.69
N TYR A 9 5.55 26.71 -0.59
CA TYR A 9 6.60 25.83 -1.14
C TYR A 9 6.59 24.45 -0.48
N ARG A 10 6.52 24.38 0.85
CA ARG A 10 6.40 23.11 1.58
C ARG A 10 5.15 22.33 1.18
N PHE A 11 4.03 23.02 0.96
CA PHE A 11 2.79 22.39 0.52
C PHE A 11 2.92 21.75 -0.88
N TRP A 12 3.48 22.47 -1.84
CA TRP A 12 3.71 21.93 -3.19
C TRP A 12 4.70 20.78 -3.18
N LEU A 13 5.79 20.89 -2.43
CA LEU A 13 6.80 19.85 -2.32
C LEU A 13 6.23 18.57 -1.68
N GLY A 14 5.44 18.70 -0.60
CA GLY A 14 4.79 17.56 0.04
C GLY A 14 3.72 16.91 -0.84
N SER A 15 2.96 17.72 -1.59
CA SER A 15 1.98 17.21 -2.56
C SER A 15 2.66 16.46 -3.71
N ALA A 16 3.77 16.99 -4.22
CA ALA A 16 4.59 16.31 -5.23
C ALA A 16 5.18 15.00 -4.69
N ALA A 17 5.69 15.00 -3.45
CA ALA A 17 6.19 13.79 -2.80
C ALA A 17 5.10 12.71 -2.66
N ALA A 18 3.88 13.09 -2.26
CA ALA A 18 2.75 12.17 -2.18
C ALA A 18 2.37 11.61 -3.57
N LEU A 19 2.39 12.44 -4.60
CA LEU A 19 2.06 12.02 -5.96
C LEU A 19 3.11 11.04 -6.51
N VAL A 20 4.39 11.35 -6.34
CA VAL A 20 5.49 10.47 -6.77
C VAL A 20 5.45 9.17 -5.95
N SER A 21 5.10 9.24 -4.67
CA SER A 21 4.85 8.04 -3.85
C SER A 21 3.76 7.17 -4.46
N ALA A 22 2.60 7.75 -4.81
CA ALA A 22 1.48 7.02 -5.40
C ALA A 22 1.87 6.34 -6.73
N ILE A 23 2.59 7.07 -7.60
CA ILE A 23 3.09 6.55 -8.87
C ILE A 23 4.10 5.42 -8.63
N ALA A 24 5.05 5.59 -7.71
CA ALA A 24 6.03 4.57 -7.36
C ALA A 24 5.36 3.34 -6.72
N PHE A 25 4.30 3.54 -5.94
CA PHE A 25 3.52 2.46 -5.37
C PHE A 25 2.83 1.63 -6.46
N ALA A 26 2.09 2.28 -7.36
CA ALA A 26 1.46 1.59 -8.48
C ALA A 26 2.48 0.90 -9.39
N SER A 27 3.58 1.60 -9.70
CA SER A 27 4.65 1.09 -10.57
C SER A 27 5.33 -0.14 -9.99
N ASN A 28 5.56 -0.21 -8.66
CA ASN A 28 6.21 -1.38 -8.09
C ASN A 28 5.34 -2.64 -8.23
N VAL A 29 4.02 -2.53 -8.06
CA VAL A 29 3.13 -3.69 -8.19
C VAL A 29 3.04 -4.13 -9.66
N VAL A 30 2.98 -3.17 -10.59
CA VAL A 30 3.01 -3.45 -12.04
C VAL A 30 4.32 -4.15 -12.45
N LEU A 31 5.48 -3.64 -12.00
CA LEU A 31 6.76 -4.29 -12.26
C LEU A 31 6.89 -5.64 -11.56
N SER A 32 6.23 -5.83 -10.42
CA SER A 32 6.21 -7.13 -9.75
C SER A 32 5.48 -8.17 -10.59
N LYS A 33 4.34 -7.78 -11.18
CA LYS A 33 3.63 -8.65 -12.11
C LYS A 33 4.45 -8.94 -13.37
N LEU A 34 5.12 -7.93 -13.92
CA LEU A 34 6.01 -8.11 -15.07
C LEU A 34 7.16 -9.08 -14.74
N ALA A 35 7.72 -9.00 -13.53
CA ALA A 35 8.75 -9.95 -13.10
C ALA A 35 8.21 -11.39 -13.02
N TYR A 36 6.95 -11.58 -12.59
CA TYR A 36 6.28 -12.89 -12.61
C TYR A 36 6.15 -13.44 -14.04
N ASP A 37 5.82 -12.58 -15.00
CA ASP A 37 5.73 -12.96 -16.42
C ASP A 37 7.09 -13.37 -17.01
N PHE A 38 8.21 -12.96 -16.39
CA PHE A 38 9.57 -13.40 -16.72
C PHE A 38 10.09 -14.56 -15.84
N GLY A 39 9.21 -15.23 -15.10
CA GLY A 39 9.49 -16.51 -14.43
C GLY A 39 9.90 -16.42 -12.95
N THR A 40 9.99 -15.21 -12.37
CA THR A 40 10.19 -15.12 -10.91
C THR A 40 8.91 -15.47 -10.16
N ASN A 41 9.03 -15.90 -8.91
CA ASN A 41 7.86 -16.17 -8.07
C ASN A 41 7.69 -15.13 -6.95
N LEU A 42 6.53 -15.23 -6.30
CA LEU A 42 6.13 -14.39 -5.17
C LEU A 42 7.18 -14.34 -4.05
N HIS A 43 7.78 -15.49 -3.74
CA HIS A 43 8.72 -15.67 -2.63
C HIS A 43 10.06 -14.97 -2.90
N ALA A 44 10.63 -15.15 -4.10
CA ALA A 44 11.87 -14.49 -4.50
C ALA A 44 11.71 -12.97 -4.53
N LEU A 45 10.58 -12.49 -5.05
CA LEU A 45 10.31 -11.07 -5.15
C LEU A 45 10.15 -10.42 -3.76
N ASN A 46 9.38 -11.02 -2.86
CA ASN A 46 9.23 -10.51 -1.50
C ASN A 46 10.54 -10.57 -0.71
N LEU A 47 11.37 -11.59 -0.92
CA LEU A 47 12.69 -11.68 -0.29
C LEU A 47 13.57 -10.50 -0.68
N ILE A 48 13.72 -10.22 -1.97
CA ILE A 48 14.55 -9.10 -2.44
C ILE A 48 13.97 -7.77 -1.99
N ARG A 49 12.65 -7.58 -2.08
CA ARG A 49 11.99 -6.36 -1.61
C ARG A 49 12.22 -6.11 -0.12
N ALA A 50 12.02 -7.12 0.72
CA ALA A 50 12.22 -7.02 2.17
C ALA A 50 13.69 -6.78 2.53
N ALA A 51 14.62 -7.45 1.84
CA ALA A 51 16.05 -7.26 2.03
C ALA A 51 16.52 -5.85 1.62
N VAL A 52 16.09 -5.35 0.45
CA VAL A 52 16.43 -4.00 -0.02
C VAL A 52 15.85 -2.95 0.92
N PHE A 53 14.58 -3.09 1.31
CA PHE A 53 13.96 -2.11 2.20
C PHE A 53 14.62 -2.09 3.58
N LEU A 54 14.91 -3.26 4.15
CA LEU A 54 15.59 -3.36 5.44
C LEU A 54 17.00 -2.76 5.36
N SER A 55 17.73 -3.03 4.28
CA SER A 55 19.08 -2.48 4.08
C SER A 55 19.06 -0.95 4.00
N CYS A 56 18.15 -0.37 3.22
CA CYS A 56 17.98 1.08 3.15
C CYS A 56 17.62 1.68 4.51
N LEU A 57 16.75 1.03 5.27
CA LEU A 57 16.35 1.51 6.58
C LEU A 57 17.48 1.42 7.62
N LEU A 58 18.26 0.33 7.61
CA LEU A 58 19.44 0.18 8.47
C LEU A 58 20.48 1.26 8.18
N VAL A 59 20.77 1.55 6.91
CA VAL A 59 21.67 2.65 6.52
C VAL A 59 21.11 3.99 7.01
N ALA A 60 19.81 4.24 6.84
CA ALA A 60 19.18 5.48 7.31
C ALA A 60 19.26 5.61 8.85
N VAL A 61 19.08 4.54 9.61
CA VAL A 61 19.21 4.50 11.08
C VAL A 61 20.66 4.74 11.51
N TRP A 62 21.61 4.09 10.85
CA TRP A 62 23.04 4.24 11.13
C TRP A 62 23.51 5.68 10.90
N LEU A 63 23.14 6.28 9.76
CA LEU A 63 23.49 7.67 9.43
C LEU A 63 22.86 8.71 10.37
N SER A 64 21.73 8.41 11.00
CA SER A 64 21.10 9.35 11.94
C SER A 64 21.67 9.28 13.35
N GLY A 65 22.59 8.34 13.64
CA GLY A 65 23.17 8.14 14.97
C GLY A 65 22.12 7.84 16.06
N SER A 66 20.94 7.36 15.68
CA SER A 66 19.84 7.17 16.62
C SER A 66 20.10 5.98 17.52
N GLN A 67 19.93 6.15 18.83
CA GLN A 67 20.02 5.01 19.75
C GLN A 67 18.84 4.06 19.51
N VAL A 68 19.16 2.84 19.10
CA VAL A 68 18.17 1.78 18.86
C VAL A 68 17.89 1.09 20.20
N SER A 69 16.90 1.59 20.92
CA SER A 69 16.42 1.01 22.17
C SER A 69 14.90 0.98 22.18
N ILE A 70 14.33 -0.16 22.54
CA ILE A 70 12.88 -0.35 22.62
C ILE A 70 12.55 -1.20 23.84
N LYS A 71 11.45 -0.86 24.52
CA LYS A 71 10.92 -1.69 25.62
C LYS A 71 10.43 -3.02 25.08
N ARG A 72 10.63 -4.11 25.81
CA ARG A 72 10.27 -5.48 25.40
C ARG A 72 8.81 -5.62 24.94
N ASN A 73 7.86 -4.96 25.61
CA ASN A 73 6.45 -5.00 25.21
C ASN A 73 6.18 -4.30 23.86
N GLU A 74 6.86 -3.19 23.59
CA GLU A 74 6.72 -2.47 22.32
C GLU A 74 7.47 -3.20 21.21
N LEU A 75 8.57 -3.90 21.52
CA LEU A 75 9.23 -4.81 20.58
C LEU A 75 8.27 -5.90 20.09
N TYR A 76 7.58 -6.60 20.99
CA TYR A 76 6.61 -7.64 20.60
C TYR A 76 5.50 -7.07 19.71
N ARG A 77 4.99 -5.87 20.01
CA ARG A 77 3.99 -5.20 19.17
C ARG A 77 4.54 -4.88 17.78
N CYS A 78 5.75 -4.33 17.69
CA CYS A 78 6.42 -4.10 16.40
C CYS A 78 6.60 -5.40 15.61
N LEU A 79 6.98 -6.50 16.26
CA LEU A 79 7.13 -7.80 15.58
C LEU A 79 5.79 -8.34 15.07
N VAL A 80 4.70 -8.18 15.82
CA VAL A 80 3.34 -8.53 15.36
C VAL A 80 2.93 -7.66 14.16
N LEU A 81 3.21 -6.36 14.20
CA LEU A 81 3.02 -5.48 13.03
C LEU A 81 3.86 -5.97 11.84
N GLY A 82 5.05 -6.51 12.08
CA GLY A 82 5.91 -7.10 11.05
C GLY A 82 5.31 -8.34 10.39
N VAL A 83 4.64 -9.20 11.18
CA VAL A 83 3.89 -10.34 10.64
C VAL A 83 2.72 -9.87 9.77
N LEU A 84 1.97 -8.85 10.22
CA LEU A 84 0.90 -8.25 9.42
C LEU A 84 1.42 -7.61 8.14
N LEU A 85 2.58 -6.93 8.20
CA LEU A 85 3.23 -6.35 7.02
C LEU A 85 3.65 -7.44 6.04
N CYS A 86 4.24 -8.53 6.53
CA CYS A 86 4.56 -9.68 5.70
C CYS A 86 3.30 -10.24 5.03
N ALA A 87 2.20 -10.41 5.77
CA ALA A 87 0.93 -10.88 5.23
C ALA A 87 0.41 -9.93 4.14
N GLU A 88 0.39 -8.62 4.40
CA GLU A 88 -0.01 -7.58 3.44
C GLU A 88 0.79 -7.69 2.13
N MET A 89 2.12 -7.73 2.22
CA MET A 89 3.03 -7.83 1.07
C MET A 89 2.79 -9.10 0.24
N TYR A 90 2.61 -10.24 0.91
CA TYR A 90 2.34 -11.52 0.24
C TYR A 90 0.96 -11.56 -0.39
N LEU A 91 -0.08 -11.13 0.32
CA LEU A 91 -1.47 -11.19 -0.13
C LEU A 91 -1.74 -10.25 -1.30
N LEU A 92 -1.19 -9.02 -1.28
CA LEU A 92 -1.35 -8.08 -2.38
C LEU A 92 -0.70 -8.63 -3.65
N LEU A 93 0.53 -9.12 -3.54
CA LEU A 93 1.24 -9.67 -4.69
C LEU A 93 0.68 -11.02 -5.17
N ALA A 94 0.18 -11.85 -4.26
CA ALA A 94 -0.54 -13.06 -4.64
C ALA A 94 -1.80 -12.72 -5.43
N SER A 95 -2.52 -11.65 -5.06
CA SER A 95 -3.73 -11.25 -5.78
C SER A 95 -3.48 -10.96 -7.26
N VAL A 96 -2.35 -10.35 -7.62
CA VAL A 96 -2.04 -10.00 -9.01
C VAL A 96 -1.68 -11.20 -9.88
N LEU A 97 -1.50 -12.39 -9.29
CA LEU A 97 -1.42 -13.65 -10.05
C LEU A 97 -2.78 -14.07 -10.62
N PHE A 98 -3.88 -13.61 -10.02
CA PHE A 98 -5.25 -14.03 -10.36
C PHE A 98 -6.07 -12.93 -11.03
N ILE A 99 -5.81 -11.66 -10.72
CA ILE A 99 -6.56 -10.51 -11.23
C ILE A 99 -5.65 -9.42 -11.77
N PRO A 100 -6.14 -8.54 -12.67
CA PRO A 100 -5.37 -7.40 -13.16
C PRO A 100 -4.87 -6.50 -12.02
N VAL A 101 -3.68 -5.92 -12.20
CA VAL A 101 -2.99 -5.12 -11.16
C VAL A 101 -3.85 -3.95 -10.69
N ALA A 102 -4.54 -3.29 -11.62
CA ALA A 102 -5.46 -2.21 -11.30
C ALA A 102 -6.61 -2.64 -10.38
N MET A 103 -7.15 -3.84 -10.58
CA MET A 103 -8.22 -4.38 -9.74
C MET A 103 -7.72 -4.72 -8.34
N ALA A 104 -6.56 -5.36 -8.25
CA ALA A 104 -5.91 -5.67 -6.98
C ALA A 104 -5.68 -4.41 -6.14
N ILE A 105 -5.08 -3.37 -6.76
CA ILE A 105 -4.84 -2.09 -6.09
C ILE A 105 -6.16 -1.42 -5.72
N LEU A 106 -7.18 -1.40 -6.59
CA LEU A 106 -8.47 -0.80 -6.27
C LEU A 106 -9.14 -1.46 -5.04
N VAL A 107 -9.15 -2.80 -4.99
CA VAL A 107 -9.71 -3.56 -3.86
C VAL A 107 -8.90 -3.30 -2.60
N PHE A 108 -7.57 -3.32 -2.69
CA PHE A 108 -6.67 -3.00 -1.57
C PHE A 108 -6.95 -1.61 -0.99
N TYR A 109 -7.14 -0.60 -1.85
CA TYR A 109 -7.45 0.79 -1.48
C TYR A 109 -8.85 0.99 -0.85
N THR A 110 -9.58 -0.08 -0.54
CA THR A 110 -10.76 -0.02 0.35
C THR A 110 -10.39 0.05 1.83
N TYR A 111 -9.11 -0.18 2.19
CA TYR A 111 -8.63 -0.08 3.58
C TYR A 111 -8.99 1.25 4.29
N PRO A 112 -9.02 2.44 3.65
CA PRO A 112 -9.40 3.68 4.33
C PRO A 112 -10.86 3.65 4.82
N ILE A 113 -11.74 2.96 4.07
CA ILE A 113 -13.13 2.74 4.46
C ILE A 113 -13.16 1.85 5.71
N MET A 114 -12.36 0.79 5.74
CA MET A 114 -12.25 -0.11 6.90
C MET A 114 -11.81 0.64 8.16
N ILE A 115 -10.80 1.52 8.04
CA ILE A 115 -10.33 2.39 9.13
C ILE A 115 -11.44 3.33 9.60
N ALA A 116 -12.15 3.97 8.67
CA ALA A 116 -13.22 4.91 9.01
C ALA A 116 -14.41 4.19 9.70
N VAL A 117 -14.78 2.99 9.26
CA VAL A 117 -15.80 2.15 9.94
C VAL A 117 -15.33 1.75 11.35
N TRP A 118 -14.06 1.37 11.51
CA TRP A 118 -13.50 0.97 12.79
C TRP A 118 -13.47 2.12 13.80
N THR A 119 -12.98 3.28 13.38
CA THR A 119 -12.90 4.49 14.22
C THR A 119 -14.28 5.02 14.60
N TRP A 120 -15.28 4.87 13.72
CA TRP A 120 -16.67 5.15 14.07
C TRP A 120 -17.23 4.20 15.12
N ARG A 121 -17.05 2.88 14.95
CA ARG A 121 -17.55 1.88 15.91
C ARG A 121 -16.89 1.99 17.30
N THR A 122 -15.63 2.41 17.34
CA THR A 122 -14.89 2.60 18.59
C THR A 122 -15.12 3.97 19.24
N GLY A 123 -15.99 4.81 18.66
CA GLY A 123 -16.33 6.13 19.19
C GLY A 123 -15.20 7.17 19.06
N ARG A 124 -14.14 6.87 18.30
CA ARG A 124 -13.00 7.77 18.07
C ARG A 124 -13.34 8.90 17.10
N HIS A 125 -14.27 8.66 16.17
CA HIS A 125 -14.77 9.66 15.23
C HIS A 125 -16.27 9.54 15.02
N HIS A 126 -16.96 10.67 14.89
CA HIS A 126 -18.35 10.71 14.48
C HIS A 126 -18.44 10.69 12.96
N LEU A 127 -18.99 9.62 12.39
CA LEU A 127 -19.32 9.57 10.97
C LEU A 127 -20.64 10.29 10.73
N SER A 128 -20.65 11.26 9.83
CA SER A 128 -21.88 11.89 9.37
C SER A 128 -22.69 10.94 8.48
N TYR A 129 -24.00 11.16 8.36
CA TYR A 129 -24.83 10.46 7.38
C TYR A 129 -24.29 10.60 5.95
N LEU A 130 -23.68 11.74 5.64
CA LEU A 130 -22.96 11.95 4.38
C LEU A 130 -21.76 10.98 4.25
N GLY A 131 -20.95 10.82 5.31
CA GLY A 131 -19.85 9.86 5.33
C GLY A 131 -20.30 8.43 5.07
N LEU A 132 -21.42 8.00 5.67
CA LEU A 132 -22.02 6.68 5.41
C LEU A 132 -22.48 6.53 3.96
N GLY A 133 -23.12 7.55 3.39
CA GLY A 133 -23.53 7.56 1.98
C GLY A 133 -22.34 7.47 1.01
N VAL A 134 -21.24 8.17 1.32
CA VAL A 134 -20.01 8.12 0.52
C VAL A 134 -19.32 6.76 0.62
N MET A 135 -19.32 6.12 1.79
CA MET A 135 -18.84 4.73 1.92
C MET A 135 -19.67 3.77 1.07
N ALA A 136 -21.00 3.88 1.13
CA ALA A 136 -21.89 3.06 0.31
C ALA A 136 -21.62 3.27 -1.19
N LEU A 137 -21.41 4.51 -1.62
CA LEU A 137 -21.05 4.85 -3.00
C LEU A 137 -19.71 4.21 -3.42
N ALA A 138 -18.71 4.22 -2.53
CA ALA A 138 -17.43 3.55 -2.80
C ALA A 138 -17.61 2.04 -2.98
N PHE A 139 -18.42 1.39 -2.15
CA PHE A 139 -18.74 -0.04 -2.31
C PHE A 139 -19.52 -0.33 -3.59
N ILE A 140 -20.47 0.53 -3.97
CA ILE A 140 -21.21 0.40 -5.24
C ILE A 140 -20.25 0.50 -6.42
N GLY A 141 -19.35 1.49 -6.43
CA GLY A 141 -18.31 1.62 -7.46
C GLY A 141 -17.43 0.37 -7.53
N LEU A 142 -17.05 -0.19 -6.38
CA LEU A 142 -16.23 -1.40 -6.32
C LEU A 142 -16.99 -2.59 -6.93
N ILE A 143 -18.27 -2.78 -6.57
CA ILE A 143 -19.13 -3.82 -7.12
C ILE A 143 -19.27 -3.67 -8.63
N ILE A 144 -19.51 -2.46 -9.14
CA ILE A 144 -19.60 -2.19 -10.58
C ILE A 144 -18.29 -2.59 -11.27
N THR A 145 -17.14 -2.25 -10.68
CA THR A 145 -15.83 -2.63 -11.20
C THR A 145 -15.68 -4.14 -11.28
N LEU A 146 -15.97 -4.84 -10.18
CA LEU A 146 -15.77 -6.29 -10.09
C LEU A 146 -16.75 -7.05 -10.99
N THR A 147 -17.99 -6.59 -11.11
CA THR A 147 -19.02 -7.18 -11.98
C THR A 147 -18.86 -6.85 -13.45
N GLY A 148 -18.20 -5.74 -13.79
CA GLY A 148 -17.85 -5.43 -15.17
C GLY A 148 -16.80 -6.39 -15.71
N SER A 149 -15.99 -6.99 -14.85
CA SER A 149 -15.00 -7.96 -15.28
C SER A 149 -15.62 -9.32 -15.56
N ASP A 150 -15.14 -9.99 -16.61
CA ASP A 150 -15.32 -11.43 -16.72
C ASP A 150 -14.64 -12.17 -15.55
N THR A 151 -13.84 -11.53 -14.69
CA THR A 151 -13.14 -12.22 -13.59
C THR A 151 -14.06 -12.84 -12.54
N LEU A 152 -15.29 -12.32 -12.36
CA LEU A 152 -16.32 -13.02 -11.56
C LEU A 152 -16.91 -14.25 -12.30
N LEU A 153 -16.80 -14.27 -13.63
CA LEU A 153 -17.18 -15.37 -14.54
C LEU A 153 -16.02 -16.34 -14.84
N VAL A 154 -14.76 -15.93 -14.66
CA VAL A 154 -13.51 -16.72 -14.82
C VAL A 154 -13.37 -17.78 -13.71
N GLY A 155 -14.30 -17.83 -12.75
CA GLY A 155 -14.44 -18.92 -11.79
C GLY A 155 -13.74 -18.66 -10.46
N TRP A 156 -13.27 -19.73 -9.82
CA TRP A 156 -12.73 -19.73 -8.46
C TRP A 156 -11.48 -18.83 -8.30
N ASP A 157 -10.66 -18.72 -9.35
CA ASP A 157 -9.40 -18.01 -9.34
C ASP A 157 -9.56 -16.49 -9.19
N GLY A 158 -10.48 -15.87 -9.95
CA GLY A 158 -10.74 -14.43 -9.84
C GLY A 158 -11.25 -14.02 -8.45
N ARG A 159 -12.10 -14.87 -7.84
CA ARG A 159 -12.60 -14.65 -6.47
C ARG A 159 -11.49 -14.73 -5.43
N ASN A 160 -10.54 -15.65 -5.60
CA ASN A 160 -9.36 -15.73 -4.75
C ASN A 160 -8.51 -14.46 -4.86
N GLY A 161 -8.28 -13.95 -6.06
CA GLY A 161 -7.57 -12.69 -6.26
C GLY A 161 -8.20 -11.52 -5.50
N ILE A 162 -9.53 -11.36 -5.62
CA ILE A 162 -10.27 -10.30 -4.91
C ILE A 162 -10.17 -10.50 -3.39
N ALA A 163 -10.35 -11.74 -2.91
CA ALA A 163 -10.24 -12.05 -1.48
C ALA A 163 -8.84 -11.75 -0.93
N LEU A 164 -7.79 -12.14 -1.65
CA LEU A 164 -6.40 -11.87 -1.27
C LEU A 164 -6.13 -10.36 -1.20
N ALA A 165 -6.57 -9.58 -2.20
CA ALA A 165 -6.42 -8.12 -2.18
C ALA A 165 -7.20 -7.48 -1.02
N LEU A 166 -8.40 -7.97 -0.72
CA LEU A 166 -9.22 -7.49 0.40
C LEU A 166 -8.56 -7.79 1.75
N VAL A 167 -8.07 -9.01 1.96
CA VAL A 167 -7.37 -9.39 3.20
C VAL A 167 -6.07 -8.60 3.34
N SER A 168 -5.36 -8.33 2.24
CA SER A 168 -4.22 -7.42 2.26
C SER A 168 -4.60 -6.01 2.74
N GLY A 169 -5.71 -5.46 2.24
CA GLY A 169 -6.26 -4.18 2.73
C GLY A 169 -6.64 -4.21 4.21
N ILE A 170 -7.19 -5.34 4.71
CA ILE A 170 -7.47 -5.54 6.15
C ILE A 170 -6.17 -5.55 6.97
N CYS A 171 -5.12 -6.24 6.49
CA CYS A 171 -3.81 -6.23 7.13
C CYS A 171 -3.26 -4.81 7.21
N LEU A 172 -3.32 -4.02 6.13
CA LEU A 172 -2.90 -2.62 6.15
C LEU A 172 -3.72 -1.77 7.12
N ALA A 173 -5.05 -1.91 7.13
CA ALA A 173 -5.91 -1.21 8.08
C ALA A 173 -5.54 -1.55 9.53
N ALA A 174 -5.29 -2.83 9.83
CA ALA A 174 -4.86 -3.29 11.14
C ALA A 174 -3.48 -2.73 11.51
N ILE A 175 -2.51 -2.72 10.58
CA ILE A 175 -1.18 -2.12 10.80
C ILE A 175 -1.33 -0.66 11.20
N LEU A 176 -2.10 0.13 10.45
CA LEU A 176 -2.29 1.55 10.72
C LEU A 176 -2.95 1.81 12.07
N LEU A 177 -4.04 1.09 12.39
CA LEU A 177 -4.77 1.23 13.65
C LEU A 177 -3.95 0.81 14.88
N LEU A 178 -3.15 -0.25 14.76
CA LEU A 178 -2.32 -0.77 15.85
C LEU A 178 -1.02 0.04 16.01
N SER A 179 -0.52 0.63 14.93
CA SER A 179 0.69 1.47 14.95
C SER A 179 0.50 2.73 15.80
N GLU A 180 -0.71 3.31 15.86
CA GLU A 180 -1.00 4.49 16.70
C GLU A 180 -0.54 4.30 18.15
N GLN A 181 -0.84 3.14 18.75
CA GLN A 181 -0.49 2.84 20.15
C GLN A 181 1.02 2.71 20.38
N VAL A 182 1.77 2.34 19.35
CA VAL A 182 3.23 2.20 19.41
C VAL A 182 3.89 3.55 19.17
N LEU A 183 3.37 4.33 18.21
CA LEU A 183 3.85 5.66 17.87
C LEU A 183 3.69 6.68 19.02
N GLU A 184 2.69 6.50 19.89
CA GLU A 184 2.55 7.29 21.13
C GLU A 184 3.75 7.11 22.09
N LYS A 185 4.46 5.99 21.99
CA LYS A 185 5.51 5.60 22.96
C LYS A 185 6.90 5.51 22.35
N GLN A 186 7.00 5.42 21.03
CA GLN A 186 8.24 5.14 20.31
C GLN A 186 8.31 5.99 19.02
N PRO A 187 9.50 6.46 18.63
CA PRO A 187 9.68 7.12 17.34
C PRO A 187 9.27 6.22 16.16
N ALA A 188 8.61 6.79 15.14
CA ALA A 188 8.16 6.07 13.95
C ALA A 188 9.27 5.27 13.26
N LYS A 189 10.48 5.82 13.24
CA LYS A 189 11.67 5.16 12.67
C LYS A 189 12.03 3.86 13.39
N ILE A 190 11.94 3.84 14.72
CA ILE A 190 12.24 2.66 15.54
C ILE A 190 11.14 1.61 15.36
N MET A 191 9.87 2.03 15.38
CA MET A 191 8.74 1.14 15.10
C MET A 191 8.90 0.47 13.72
N MET A 192 9.16 1.27 12.68
CA MET A 192 9.33 0.77 11.32
C MET A 192 10.53 -0.18 11.19
N LEU A 193 11.63 0.09 11.89
CA LEU A 193 12.80 -0.80 11.90
C LEU A 193 12.44 -2.19 12.44
N TYR A 194 11.82 -2.27 13.61
CA TYR A 194 11.47 -3.56 14.22
C TYR A 194 10.33 -4.26 13.51
N MET A 195 9.37 -3.51 12.96
CA MET A 195 8.32 -4.03 12.10
C MET A 195 8.92 -4.69 10.84
N LEU A 196 9.84 -4.00 10.18
CA LEU A 196 10.49 -4.51 8.97
C LEU A 196 11.44 -5.67 9.27
N LEU A 197 12.15 -5.64 10.41
CA LEU A 197 12.94 -6.80 10.87
C LEU A 197 12.06 -8.03 11.06
N GLY A 198 10.89 -7.87 11.70
CA GLY A 198 9.91 -8.95 11.85
C GLY A 198 9.41 -9.47 10.50
N ALA A 199 9.03 -8.57 9.59
CA ALA A 199 8.58 -8.93 8.24
C ALA A 199 9.67 -9.68 7.47
N THR A 200 10.89 -9.14 7.40
CA THR A 200 12.03 -9.75 6.71
C THR A 200 12.42 -11.10 7.31
N ALA A 201 12.32 -11.27 8.63
CA ALA A 201 12.55 -12.57 9.26
C ALA A 201 11.53 -13.62 8.82
N VAL A 202 10.25 -13.27 8.76
CA VAL A 202 9.19 -14.19 8.27
C VAL A 202 9.37 -14.47 6.78
N VAL A 203 9.60 -13.45 5.96
CA VAL A 203 9.85 -13.63 4.52
C VAL A 203 11.08 -14.52 4.31
N GLY A 204 12.18 -14.26 5.00
CA GLY A 204 13.40 -15.05 4.92
C GLY A 204 13.17 -16.50 5.34
N PHE A 205 12.40 -16.74 6.40
CA PHE A 205 12.03 -18.10 6.81
C PHE A 205 11.24 -18.84 5.74
N VAL A 206 10.20 -18.20 5.19
CA VAL A 206 9.38 -18.79 4.11
C VAL A 206 10.23 -19.08 2.88
N SER A 207 11.06 -18.12 2.46
CA SER A 207 11.90 -18.20 1.26
C SER A 207 13.06 -19.19 1.36
N LEU A 208 13.56 -19.47 2.57
CA LEU A 208 14.70 -20.39 2.76
C LEU A 208 14.27 -21.81 3.11
N PHE A 209 13.10 -22.00 3.75
CA PHE A 209 12.73 -23.29 4.32
C PHE A 209 11.37 -23.83 3.86
N VAL A 210 10.48 -22.98 3.33
CA VAL A 210 9.10 -23.38 3.02
C VAL A 210 8.84 -23.45 1.52
N ALA A 211 9.34 -22.48 0.77
CA ALA A 211 9.04 -22.34 -0.65
C ALA A 211 10.32 -22.27 -1.49
N GLU A 212 10.27 -22.88 -2.67
CA GLU A 212 11.34 -22.76 -3.65
C GLU A 212 11.41 -21.34 -4.22
N LEU A 213 12.62 -20.90 -4.57
CA LEU A 213 12.86 -19.58 -5.16
C LEU A 213 13.09 -19.73 -6.65
N THR A 214 12.23 -19.10 -7.44
CA THR A 214 12.45 -19.00 -8.89
C THR A 214 12.86 -17.59 -9.25
N TRP A 215 13.94 -17.49 -10.02
CA TRP A 215 14.55 -16.23 -10.43
C TRP A 215 14.20 -15.90 -11.89
N PRO A 216 14.18 -14.62 -12.29
CA PRO A 216 13.94 -14.27 -13.67
C PRO A 216 15.01 -14.84 -14.61
N ALA A 217 14.58 -15.34 -15.76
CA ALA A 217 15.48 -15.92 -16.77
C ALA A 217 16.14 -14.87 -17.68
N SER A 218 15.62 -13.64 -17.70
CA SER A 218 15.99 -12.60 -18.67
C SER A 218 16.34 -11.27 -18.01
N LEU A 219 17.13 -10.45 -18.71
CA LEU A 219 17.48 -9.10 -18.23
C LEU A 219 16.23 -8.22 -17.95
N PRO A 220 15.19 -8.18 -18.81
CA PRO A 220 13.95 -7.48 -18.48
C PRO A 220 13.30 -7.94 -17.17
N GLY A 221 13.33 -9.25 -16.88
CA GLY A 221 12.81 -9.79 -15.63
C GLY A 221 13.61 -9.34 -14.39
N TRP A 222 14.94 -9.28 -14.49
CA TRP A 222 15.79 -8.74 -13.44
C TRP A 222 15.58 -7.24 -13.21
N LEU A 223 15.44 -6.47 -14.30
CA LEU A 223 15.12 -5.04 -14.21
C LEU A 223 13.75 -4.81 -13.55
N ALA A 224 12.75 -5.63 -13.88
CA ALA A 224 11.42 -5.57 -13.26
C ALA A 224 11.48 -5.93 -11.76
N LEU A 225 12.20 -6.99 -11.39
CA LEU A 225 12.37 -7.42 -10.00
C LEU A 225 13.09 -6.35 -9.16
N CYS A 226 14.26 -5.88 -9.62
CA CYS A 226 15.03 -4.86 -8.92
C CYS A 226 14.29 -3.52 -8.89
N GLY A 227 13.69 -3.12 -10.02
CA GLY A 227 12.90 -1.91 -10.14
C GLY A 227 11.70 -1.89 -9.20
N SER A 228 10.97 -3.00 -9.09
CA SER A 228 9.86 -3.12 -8.14
C SER A 228 10.32 -2.95 -6.69
N SER A 229 11.45 -3.54 -6.32
CA SER A 229 11.99 -3.46 -4.96
C SER A 229 12.43 -2.04 -4.61
N VAL A 230 13.11 -1.36 -5.52
CA VAL A 230 13.53 0.04 -5.33
C VAL A 230 12.33 0.97 -5.26
N LEU A 231 11.36 0.82 -6.17
CA LEU A 231 10.17 1.68 -6.19
C LEU A 231 9.30 1.51 -4.96
N TYR A 232 9.25 0.31 -4.36
CA TYR A 232 8.57 0.10 -3.08
C TYR A 232 9.21 0.92 -1.95
N VAL A 233 10.55 0.94 -1.87
CA VAL A 233 11.28 1.75 -0.89
C VAL A 233 11.06 3.24 -1.15
N VAL A 234 11.18 3.67 -2.41
CA VAL A 234 10.98 5.08 -2.81
C VAL A 234 9.57 5.54 -2.47
N ALA A 235 8.55 4.73 -2.80
CA ALA A 235 7.16 5.03 -2.45
C ALA A 235 7.01 5.26 -0.95
N THR A 236 7.48 4.30 -0.14
CA THR A 236 7.35 4.37 1.32
C THR A 236 8.06 5.59 1.92
N LEU A 237 9.29 5.88 1.49
CA LEU A 237 10.05 7.03 2.00
C LEU A 237 9.41 8.37 1.59
N LEU A 238 8.93 8.50 0.36
CA LEU A 238 8.26 9.70 -0.12
C LEU A 238 6.89 9.90 0.54
N LEU A 239 6.18 8.81 0.86
CA LEU A 239 4.94 8.86 1.63
C LEU A 239 5.18 9.50 3.00
N PHE A 240 6.17 9.00 3.76
CA PHE A 240 6.52 9.60 5.05
C PHE A 240 6.95 11.05 4.91
N LYS A 241 7.76 11.36 3.89
CA LYS A 241 8.18 12.74 3.62
C LYS A 241 6.99 13.65 3.31
N ALA A 242 5.99 13.14 2.60
CA ALA A 242 4.77 13.88 2.32
C ALA A 242 3.96 14.13 3.60
N VAL A 243 3.83 13.11 4.46
CA VAL A 243 3.14 13.27 5.76
C VAL A 243 3.81 14.37 6.59
N ASP A 244 5.14 14.43 6.61
CA ASP A 244 5.89 15.48 7.34
C ASP A 244 5.71 16.90 6.74
N LEU A 245 5.41 16.99 5.44
CA LEU A 245 5.34 18.27 4.71
C LEU A 245 3.92 18.83 4.63
N VAL A 246 2.92 17.98 4.36
CA VAL A 246 1.52 18.37 4.11
C VAL A 246 0.51 17.72 5.06
N GLY A 247 0.95 16.81 5.94
CA GLY A 247 0.10 16.10 6.89
C GLY A 247 -0.52 14.83 6.29
N SER A 248 -0.90 13.90 7.17
CA SER A 248 -1.41 12.57 6.81
C SER A 248 -2.65 12.61 5.93
N LEU A 249 -3.56 13.55 6.18
CA LEU A 249 -4.79 13.67 5.40
C LEU A 249 -4.53 14.05 3.94
N GLN A 250 -3.75 15.12 3.71
CA GLN A 250 -3.47 15.57 2.35
C GLN A 250 -2.67 14.53 1.59
N THR A 251 -1.70 13.89 2.26
CA THR A 251 -0.95 12.76 1.71
C THR A 251 -1.87 11.61 1.32
N ALA A 252 -2.81 11.22 2.18
CA ALA A 252 -3.75 10.13 1.89
C ALA A 252 -4.67 10.47 0.71
N ILE A 253 -5.15 11.71 0.58
CA ILE A 253 -5.99 12.13 -0.55
C ILE A 253 -5.22 11.98 -1.87
N ILE A 254 -3.95 12.39 -1.90
CA ILE A 254 -3.12 12.28 -3.10
C ILE A 254 -2.73 10.81 -3.36
N ASP A 255 -2.42 10.05 -2.31
CA ASP A 255 -2.05 8.63 -2.42
C ASP A 255 -3.21 7.75 -2.94
N ASN A 256 -4.47 8.15 -2.71
CA ASN A 256 -5.63 7.52 -3.33
C ASN A 256 -5.70 7.66 -4.87
N THR A 257 -4.77 8.38 -5.49
CA THR A 257 -4.60 8.35 -6.95
C THR A 257 -3.85 7.10 -7.44
N SER A 258 -3.24 6.30 -6.55
CA SER A 258 -2.53 5.06 -6.91
C SER A 258 -3.33 4.09 -7.79
N PRO A 259 -4.64 3.83 -7.56
CA PRO A 259 -5.42 2.99 -8.48
C PRO A 259 -5.50 3.56 -9.91
N ILE A 260 -5.48 4.89 -10.07
CA ILE A 260 -5.44 5.54 -11.40
C ILE A 260 -4.12 5.22 -12.10
N TRP A 261 -3.01 5.38 -11.39
CA TRP A 261 -1.69 5.05 -11.92
C TRP A 261 -1.55 3.56 -12.22
N ALA A 262 -2.14 2.69 -11.39
CA ALA A 262 -2.18 1.25 -11.62
C ALA A 262 -2.93 0.89 -12.90
N MET A 263 -4.04 1.57 -13.20
CA MET A 263 -4.77 1.40 -14.48
C MET A 263 -3.92 1.82 -15.67
N ILE A 264 -3.33 3.03 -15.62
CA ILE A 264 -2.51 3.57 -16.70
C ILE A 264 -1.30 2.67 -16.98
N LEU A 265 -0.55 2.33 -15.93
CA LEU A 265 0.65 1.50 -16.04
C LEU A 265 0.32 0.04 -16.36
N GLY A 266 -0.81 -0.48 -15.88
CA GLY A 266 -1.31 -1.81 -16.25
C GLY A 266 -1.56 -1.93 -17.75
N VAL A 267 -2.15 -0.91 -18.38
CA VAL A 267 -2.34 -0.87 -19.84
C VAL A 267 -0.99 -0.75 -20.55
N ILE A 268 -0.16 0.21 -20.17
CA ILE A 268 1.09 0.54 -20.89
C ILE A 268 2.13 -0.58 -20.79
N VAL A 269 2.32 -1.16 -19.59
CA VAL A 269 3.41 -2.09 -19.30
C VAL A 269 2.98 -3.55 -19.47
N LEU A 270 1.75 -3.88 -19.08
CA LEU A 270 1.26 -5.26 -19.03
C LEU A 270 0.22 -5.56 -20.12
N GLY A 271 -0.23 -4.56 -20.88
CA GLY A 271 -1.32 -4.72 -21.84
C GLY A 271 -2.67 -5.07 -21.20
N GLN A 272 -2.86 -4.75 -19.90
CA GLN A 272 -4.07 -5.08 -19.16
C GLN A 272 -5.16 -4.03 -19.42
N TRP A 273 -6.02 -4.30 -20.41
CA TRP A 273 -7.16 -3.46 -20.71
C TRP A 273 -8.32 -3.70 -19.74
N LEU A 274 -8.92 -2.60 -19.28
CA LEU A 274 -10.17 -2.61 -18.54
C LEU A 274 -11.30 -2.19 -19.47
N ASN A 275 -12.46 -2.82 -19.33
CA ASN A 275 -13.64 -2.39 -20.09
C ASN A 275 -14.27 -1.12 -19.49
N ALA A 276 -15.20 -0.53 -20.24
CA ALA A 276 -15.83 0.72 -19.84
C ALA A 276 -16.53 0.64 -18.46
N GLN A 277 -17.17 -0.49 -18.15
CA GLN A 277 -17.83 -0.69 -16.86
C GLN A 277 -16.83 -0.71 -15.70
N GLN A 278 -15.69 -1.39 -15.87
CA GLN A 278 -14.60 -1.41 -14.90
C GLN A 278 -14.04 -0.02 -14.65
N VAL A 279 -13.81 0.76 -15.71
CA VAL A 279 -13.30 2.13 -15.58
C VAL A 279 -14.30 3.02 -14.83
N ILE A 280 -15.59 2.94 -15.18
CA ILE A 280 -16.66 3.71 -14.50
C ILE A 280 -16.72 3.36 -13.02
N GLY A 281 -16.78 2.06 -12.68
CA GLY A 281 -16.81 1.61 -11.28
C GLY A 281 -15.58 2.05 -10.49
N ALA A 282 -14.39 1.94 -11.10
CA ALA A 282 -13.14 2.35 -10.47
C ALA A 282 -13.13 3.85 -10.20
N SER A 283 -13.55 4.67 -11.18
CA SER A 283 -13.68 6.12 -11.02
C SER A 283 -14.64 6.49 -9.88
N VAL A 284 -15.80 5.84 -9.79
CA VAL A 284 -16.77 6.07 -8.70
C VAL A 284 -16.15 5.72 -7.35
N THR A 285 -15.46 4.58 -7.25
CA THR A 285 -14.81 4.13 -6.01
C THR A 285 -13.75 5.13 -5.55
N ILE A 286 -12.86 5.53 -6.45
CA ILE A 286 -11.75 6.44 -6.15
C ILE A 286 -12.29 7.80 -5.72
N ALA A 287 -13.25 8.35 -6.47
CA ALA A 287 -13.89 9.62 -6.15
C ALA A 287 -14.57 9.60 -4.77
N ALA A 288 -15.28 8.51 -4.46
CA ALA A 288 -15.93 8.34 -3.17
C ALA A 288 -14.92 8.23 -2.02
N VAL A 289 -13.82 7.46 -2.17
CA VAL A 289 -12.78 7.35 -1.14
C VAL A 289 -12.10 8.71 -0.90
N MET A 290 -11.79 9.45 -1.96
CA MET A 290 -11.22 10.80 -1.84
C MET A 290 -12.18 11.77 -1.13
N LEU A 291 -13.47 11.73 -1.47
CA LEU A 291 -14.50 12.54 -0.82
C LEU A 291 -14.66 12.16 0.66
N LEU A 292 -14.60 10.86 1.00
CA LEU A 292 -14.70 10.38 2.37
C LEU A 292 -13.58 10.95 3.23
N GLN A 293 -12.33 10.88 2.76
CA GLN A 293 -11.19 11.43 3.48
C GLN A 293 -11.34 12.95 3.68
N TRP A 294 -11.84 13.65 2.67
CA TRP A 294 -12.09 15.08 2.79
C TRP A 294 -13.17 15.42 3.83
N ILE A 295 -14.23 14.62 3.94
CA ILE A 295 -15.31 14.82 4.92
C ILE A 295 -14.83 14.50 6.35
N VAL A 296 -14.01 13.47 6.52
CA VAL A 296 -13.47 13.04 7.83
C VAL A 296 -12.40 13.99 8.37
N ARG A 297 -12.01 15.01 7.59
CA ARG A 297 -11.08 16.06 8.02
C ARG A 297 -11.49 16.65 9.37
N PRO A 298 -10.65 16.58 10.41
CA PRO A 298 -10.92 17.28 11.65
C PRO A 298 -11.03 18.78 11.35
N LYS A 299 -12.15 19.40 11.74
CA LYS A 299 -12.30 20.86 11.65
C LYS A 299 -11.31 21.46 12.65
N SER A 300 -10.28 22.12 12.11
CA SER A 300 -9.35 22.97 12.88
C SER A 300 -10.07 24.18 13.44
#